data_AF-A0A5C6EKP3-F1
#
_entry.id   AF-A0A5C6EKP3-F1
#
_cell.length_a   1.000
_cell.length_b   1.000
_cell.length_c   1.000
_cell.angle_alpha   90.00
_cell.angle_beta   90.00
_cell.angle_gamma   90.00
#
_symmetry.space_group_name_H-M   'P 1'
#
loop_
_entity.id
_entity.type
_entity.pdbx_description
1 polymer ?
#
loop_
_entity_poly.entity_id
_entity_poly.type
_entity_poly.pdbx_seq_one_letter_code
_entity_poly.pdbx_strand_id
1 'polypeptide(L)' 'MKVNIRKSSIKHKKMCGFRKRMRTKGGRAIIKRRRRIGRRPLLDV' A
#
# COMPACT_ATOMS: atom_id res chain seq x y z
N MET A 1 1.04 -28.62 -3.90
CA MET A 1 0.73 -27.68 -5.00
C MET A 1 1.51 -26.38 -4.79
N LYS A 2 2.25 -25.89 -5.80
CA LYS A 2 2.98 -24.61 -5.69
C LYS A 2 1.99 -23.45 -5.80
N VAL A 3 1.99 -22.54 -4.82
CA VAL A 3 1.21 -21.30 -4.86
C VAL A 3 2.02 -20.16 -5.46
N ASN A 4 1.42 -19.36 -6.35
CA ASN A 4 2.08 -18.23 -7.02
C ASN A 4 2.32 -17.00 -6.11
N ILE A 5 2.24 -17.18 -4.79
CA ILE A 5 2.39 -16.11 -3.79
C ILE A 5 3.81 -16.14 -3.25
N ARG A 6 4.65 -15.20 -3.71
CA ARG A 6 6.01 -15.01 -3.17
C ARG A 6 6.01 -13.87 -2.15
N LYS A 7 6.04 -14.21 -0.87
CA LYS A 7 6.03 -13.23 0.24
C LYS A 7 7.42 -12.58 0.35
N SER A 8 7.53 -11.32 -0.09
CA SER A 8 8.72 -10.50 0.10
C SER A 8 8.30 -9.15 0.68
N SER A 9 8.81 -8.85 1.87
CA SER A 9 8.55 -7.59 2.59
C SER A 9 9.00 -6.39 1.76
N ILE A 10 10.19 -6.47 1.16
CA ILE A 10 10.75 -5.41 0.31
C ILE A 10 9.85 -5.15 -0.91
N LYS A 11 9.40 -6.20 -1.60
CA LYS A 11 8.50 -6.04 -2.76
C LYS A 11 7.17 -5.41 -2.33
N HIS A 12 6.61 -5.84 -1.21
CA HIS A 12 5.36 -5.29 -0.69
C HIS A 12 5.48 -3.79 -0.37
N LYS A 13 6.54 -3.38 0.36
CA LYS A 13 6.77 -1.97 0.70
C LYS A 13 6.95 -1.10 -0.55
N LYS A 14 7.73 -1.56 -1.54
CA LYS A 14 7.95 -0.83 -2.81
C LYS A 14 6.68 -0.69 -3.67
N MET A 15 5.79 -1.67 -3.61
CA MET A 15 4.55 -1.69 -4.40
C MET A 15 3.41 -0.92 -3.73
N CYS A 16 3.21 -1.13 -2.43
CA CYS A 16 2.00 -0.74 -1.71
C CYS A 16 2.22 0.32 -0.62
N GLY A 17 3.47 0.61 -0.26
CA GLY A 17 3.83 1.43 0.89
C GLY A 17 3.28 2.85 0.82
N PHE A 18 3.15 3.48 1.98
CA PHE A 18 2.64 4.83 2.15
C PHE A 18 3.42 5.84 1.31
N ARG A 19 4.76 5.82 1.39
CA ARG A 19 5.63 6.69 0.56
C ARG A 19 5.36 6.52 -0.94
N LYS A 20 5.16 5.28 -1.41
CA LYS A 20 4.85 5.00 -2.83
C LYS A 20 3.50 5.58 -3.22
N ARG A 21 2.48 5.47 -2.35
CA ARG A 21 1.16 6.05 -2.59
C ARG A 21 1.20 7.58 -2.60
N MET A 22 1.98 8.21 -1.73
CA MET A 22 2.08 9.67 -1.66
C MET A 22 2.77 10.30 -2.89
N ARG A 23 3.59 9.53 -3.63
CA ARG A 23 4.32 10.00 -4.81
C ARG A 23 3.41 10.40 -5.99
N THR A 24 2.25 9.77 -6.15
CA THR A 24 1.38 9.98 -7.32
C THR A 24 0.03 10.56 -6.94
N LYS A 25 -0.62 11.30 -7.85
CA LYS A 25 -1.99 11.84 -7.63
C LYS A 25 -2.99 10.72 -7.31
N GLY A 26 -2.95 9.62 -8.07
CA GLY A 26 -3.81 8.45 -7.85
C GLY A 26 -3.56 7.77 -6.50
N GLY A 27 -2.30 7.62 -6.10
CA GLY A 27 -1.97 7.04 -4.79
C GLY A 27 -2.45 7.91 -3.61
N ARG A 28 -2.35 9.24 -3.73
CA ARG A 28 -2.93 10.17 -2.75
C ARG A 28 -4.46 10.05 -2.66
N ALA A 29 -5.15 9.89 -3.79
CA ALA A 29 -6.60 9.67 -3.82
C ALA A 29 -7.02 8.37 -3.09
N ILE A 30 -6.22 7.30 -3.24
CA ILE A 30 -6.45 6.03 -2.52
C ILE A 30 -6.36 6.25 -1.00
N ILE A 31 -5.33 6.97 -0.53
CA ILE A 31 -5.19 7.28 0.90
C ILE A 31 -6.34 8.16 1.39
N LYS A 32 -6.74 9.18 0.64
CA LYS A 32 -7.89 10.03 0.96
C LYS A 32 -9.17 9.20 1.14
N ARG A 33 -9.44 8.26 0.22
CA ARG A 33 -10.60 7.35 0.31
C ARG A 33 -10.51 6.42 1.53
N ARG A 34 -9.34 5.86 1.83
CA ARG A 34 -9.13 4.99 2.99
C ARG A 34 -9.37 5.73 4.31
N ARG A 35 -8.83 6.94 4.44
CA ARG A 35 -9.05 7.81 5.60
C ARG A 35 -10.52 8.15 5.79
N ARG A 36 -11.23 8.51 4.70
CA ARG A 36 -12.67 8.81 4.74
C ARG A 36 -13.51 7.66 5.30
N ILE A 37 -13.16 6.42 4.95
CA ILE A 37 -13.89 5.21 5.41
C ILE A 37 -13.41 4.77 6.81
N GLY A 38 -12.37 5.40 7.38
CA GLY A 38 -11.80 4.98 8.67
C GLY A 38 -10.96 3.69 8.59
N ARG A 39 -10.45 3.33 7.41
CA ARG A 39 -9.57 2.16 7.27
C ARG A 39 -8.23 2.43 7.95
N ARG A 40 -7.69 1.39 8.61
CA ARG A 40 -6.35 1.45 9.23
C ARG A 40 -5.32 2.08 8.28
N PRO A 41 -4.51 3.04 8.78
CA PRO A 41 -3.54 3.76 7.97
C PRO A 41 -2.54 2.78 7.35
N LEU A 42 -2.10 3.10 6.13
CA LEU A 42 -0.96 2.41 5.54
C LEU A 42 0.27 2.91 6.32
N LEU A 43 0.81 2.05 7.18
CA LEU A 43 2.06 2.29 7.88
C LEU A 43 3.18 1.60 7.10
N ASP A 44 4.34 2.25 6.97
CA ASP A 44 5.52 1.69 6.32
C ASP A 44 6.35 0.76 7.25
N VAL A 45 5.68 0.10 8.22
CA VAL A 45 6.32 -0.86 9.15
C VAL A 45 6.69 -2.16 8.45
#